data_AF-A0A966XZ39-F1
#
_entry.id   AF-A0A966XZ39-F1
#
_cell.length_a   1.000
_cell.length_b   1.000
_cell.length_c   1.000
_cell.angle_alpha   90.00
_cell.angle_beta   90.00
_cell.angle_gamma   90.00
#
_symmetry.space_group_name_H-M   'P 1'
#
loop_
_entity.id
_entity.type
_entity.pdbx_description
1 polymer ?
#
loop_
_entity_poly.entity_id
_entity_poly.type
_entity_poly.pdbx_seq_one_letter_code
_entity_poly.pdbx_strand_id
1 'polypeptide(L)'
;MGKVLAGGYPANKMMRLVVPLLAAILWLSSASAQEWSQVSSPSPGPPQVVGFYSAGCIQGAQALPTEGPGYEAIRLSRNRNWGHPVTLDFIKNFSEQVRAAGQSQLYIGDIGQPRGGPMSFGHASHQVGLDVDIWFERQPGARRAPPDRENPRLRSLVRGDDGGVDEAVFTDQHMVLLRMAATAPGVDRMFVNKWIKQRICNTAT
;
A
#
# COMPACT_ATOMS: atom_id res chain seq x y z
N MET A 1 -49.98 -80.00 -36.80
CA MET A 1 -48.71 -80.31 -36.12
C MET A 1 -47.65 -79.34 -36.62
N GLY A 2 -46.97 -78.61 -35.73
CA GLY A 2 -45.66 -77.99 -36.04
C GLY A 2 -45.62 -76.50 -36.43
N LYS A 3 -45.57 -75.63 -35.40
CA LYS A 3 -44.62 -74.52 -35.19
C LYS A 3 -44.38 -73.46 -36.31
N VAL A 4 -44.97 -72.26 -36.20
CA VAL A 4 -44.53 -71.09 -35.38
C VAL A 4 -42.98 -70.96 -35.31
N LEU A 5 -42.28 -69.86 -35.66
CA LEU A 5 -42.50 -68.45 -35.31
C LEU A 5 -41.52 -67.53 -36.10
N ALA A 6 -41.92 -66.28 -36.23
CA ALA A 6 -41.27 -65.18 -36.93
C ALA A 6 -39.89 -64.77 -36.37
N GLY A 7 -39.02 -64.29 -37.27
CA GLY A 7 -37.79 -63.59 -36.94
C GLY A 7 -38.07 -62.17 -36.45
N GLY A 8 -37.78 -61.93 -35.17
CA GLY A 8 -37.69 -60.61 -34.57
C GLY A 8 -36.24 -60.34 -34.15
N TYR A 9 -35.62 -59.30 -34.71
CA TYR A 9 -34.34 -58.79 -34.24
C TYR A 9 -34.51 -58.13 -32.86
N PRO A 10 -33.65 -58.44 -31.86
CA PRO A 10 -33.70 -57.76 -30.58
C PRO A 10 -33.04 -56.37 -30.68
N ALA A 11 -33.74 -55.36 -30.17
CA ALA A 11 -33.20 -54.04 -29.91
C ALA A 11 -32.26 -54.10 -28.69
N ASN A 12 -30.95 -53.92 -28.92
CA ASN A 12 -30.00 -53.70 -27.83
C ASN A 12 -30.01 -52.22 -27.41
N LYS A 13 -30.69 -51.94 -26.29
CA LYS A 13 -30.30 -50.88 -25.38
C LYS A 13 -28.96 -51.27 -24.75
N MET A 14 -27.92 -50.44 -24.83
CA MET A 14 -27.10 -50.10 -23.65
C MET A 14 -26.00 -49.07 -23.95
N MET A 15 -25.89 -48.17 -22.98
CA MET A 15 -24.73 -47.35 -22.60
C MET A 15 -24.26 -46.26 -23.59
N ARG A 16 -24.89 -45.08 -23.47
CA ARG A 16 -24.16 -43.82 -23.66
C ARG A 16 -23.01 -43.80 -22.63
N LEU A 17 -21.77 -43.86 -23.09
CA LEU A 17 -20.63 -43.46 -22.27
C LEU A 17 -20.81 -41.96 -21.97
N VAL A 18 -21.33 -41.67 -20.77
CA VAL A 18 -21.21 -40.35 -20.18
C VAL A 18 -19.73 -40.22 -19.80
N VAL A 19 -18.96 -39.52 -20.62
CA VAL A 19 -17.64 -39.02 -20.22
C VAL A 19 -17.89 -38.11 -19.01
N PRO A 20 -17.38 -38.41 -17.80
CA PRO A 20 -17.43 -37.43 -16.74
C PRO A 20 -16.44 -36.35 -17.15
N LEU A 21 -16.96 -35.19 -17.57
CA LEU A 21 -16.18 -33.98 -17.67
C LEU A 21 -15.69 -33.71 -16.24
N LEU A 22 -14.46 -34.11 -15.93
CA LEU A 22 -13.76 -33.65 -14.73
C LEU A 22 -13.72 -32.12 -14.83
N ALA A 23 -14.68 -31.46 -14.19
CA ALA A 23 -14.57 -30.07 -13.85
C ALA A 23 -13.44 -29.98 -12.81
N ALA A 24 -12.21 -29.85 -13.30
CA ALA A 24 -11.10 -29.38 -12.50
C ALA A 24 -11.46 -27.94 -12.08
N ILE A 25 -12.12 -27.82 -10.92
CA ILE A 25 -12.25 -26.54 -10.23
C ILE A 25 -10.82 -26.19 -9.82
N LEU A 26 -10.16 -25.39 -10.65
CA LEU A 26 -8.98 -24.65 -10.25
C LEU A 26 -9.42 -23.70 -9.14
N TRP A 27 -9.25 -24.14 -7.89
CA TRP A 27 -9.22 -23.24 -6.75
C TRP A 27 -7.99 -22.36 -6.91
N LEU A 28 -8.11 -21.30 -7.73
CA LEU A 28 -7.22 -20.16 -7.67
C LEU A 28 -7.49 -19.50 -6.32
N SER A 29 -6.84 -20.01 -5.27
CA SER A 29 -6.79 -19.34 -3.99
C SER A 29 -6.01 -18.05 -4.20
N SER A 30 -6.73 -16.95 -4.46
CA SER A 30 -6.15 -15.61 -4.30
C SER A 30 -5.61 -15.55 -2.88
N ALA A 31 -4.29 -15.34 -2.74
CA ALA A 31 -3.71 -15.16 -1.43
C ALA A 31 -4.45 -14.02 -0.73
N SER A 32 -5.07 -14.34 0.39
CA SER A 32 -5.80 -13.41 1.22
C SER A 32 -4.86 -12.31 1.71
N ALA A 33 -5.40 -11.12 1.99
CA ALA A 33 -4.63 -10.02 2.56
C ALA A 33 -3.89 -10.42 3.87
N GLN A 34 -4.43 -11.41 4.58
CA GLN A 34 -3.82 -11.96 5.78
C GLN A 34 -2.52 -12.73 5.48
N GLU A 35 -2.46 -13.51 4.41
CA GLU A 35 -1.27 -14.27 4.02
C GLU A 35 -0.12 -13.34 3.62
N TRP A 36 -0.40 -12.28 2.87
CA TRP A 36 0.59 -11.24 2.56
C TRP A 36 1.12 -10.55 3.82
N SER A 37 0.24 -10.28 4.79
CA SER A 37 0.59 -9.62 6.06
C SER A 37 1.40 -10.47 7.03
N GLN A 38 1.45 -11.79 6.83
CA GLN A 38 2.24 -12.71 7.65
C GLN A 38 3.67 -12.91 7.13
N VAL A 39 3.97 -12.45 5.91
CA VAL A 39 5.32 -12.54 5.36
C VAL A 39 6.24 -11.57 6.09
N SER A 40 7.37 -12.09 6.59
CA SER A 40 8.33 -11.30 7.38
C SER A 40 9.48 -10.70 6.56
N SER A 41 9.77 -11.24 5.37
CA SER A 41 10.96 -10.88 4.58
C SER A 41 10.69 -10.82 3.08
N PRO A 42 11.45 -9.99 2.33
CA PRO A 42 11.26 -9.83 0.90
C PRO A 42 11.56 -11.11 0.14
N SER A 43 10.97 -11.24 -1.05
CA SER A 43 11.39 -12.30 -1.98
C SER A 43 12.77 -11.96 -2.56
N PRO A 44 13.63 -12.98 -2.79
CA PRO A 44 14.99 -12.77 -3.29
C PRO A 44 14.99 -12.28 -4.74
N GLY A 45 16.10 -11.69 -5.17
CA GLY A 45 16.31 -11.23 -6.54
C GLY A 45 16.27 -9.70 -6.70
N PRO A 46 16.41 -9.20 -7.93
CA PRO A 46 16.42 -7.77 -8.18
C PRO A 46 15.05 -7.14 -7.88
N PRO A 47 15.01 -5.84 -7.51
CA PRO A 47 13.77 -5.09 -7.34
C PRO A 47 12.91 -5.15 -8.61
N GLN A 48 11.68 -5.64 -8.51
CA GLN A 48 10.72 -5.71 -9.61
C GLN A 48 9.30 -5.44 -9.10
N VAL A 49 8.63 -4.48 -9.74
CA VAL A 49 7.23 -4.16 -9.47
C VAL A 49 6.34 -4.92 -10.44
N VAL A 50 5.31 -5.58 -9.91
CA VAL A 50 4.35 -6.35 -10.70
C VAL A 50 2.94 -5.86 -10.41
N GLY A 51 2.19 -5.49 -11.45
CA GLY A 51 0.79 -5.06 -11.35
C GLY A 51 0.63 -3.57 -11.07
N PHE A 52 -0.41 -3.21 -10.33
CA PHE A 52 -0.80 -1.83 -10.03
C PHE A 52 -0.81 -1.56 -8.53
N TYR A 53 -0.84 -0.29 -8.13
CA TYR A 53 -0.75 0.17 -6.73
C TYR A 53 -1.70 -0.56 -5.76
N SER A 54 -2.89 -0.93 -6.21
CA SER A 54 -3.95 -1.62 -5.44
C SER A 54 -4.24 -3.06 -5.90
N ALA A 55 -3.42 -3.61 -6.78
CA ALA A 55 -3.53 -4.99 -7.27
C ALA A 55 -2.16 -5.42 -7.82
N GLY A 56 -1.21 -5.64 -6.92
CA GLY A 56 0.17 -5.88 -7.30
C GLY A 56 1.03 -6.45 -6.19
N CYS A 57 2.31 -6.66 -6.49
CA CYS A 57 3.32 -7.11 -5.54
C CYS A 57 4.70 -6.56 -5.93
N ILE A 58 5.68 -6.79 -5.06
CA ILE A 58 7.07 -6.41 -5.31
C ILE A 58 8.02 -7.56 -4.94
N GLN A 59 8.96 -7.82 -5.83
CA GLN A 59 10.14 -8.65 -5.56
C GLN A 59 11.34 -7.77 -5.20
N GLY A 60 12.24 -8.28 -4.35
CA GLY A 60 13.48 -7.57 -4.03
C GLY A 60 13.27 -6.24 -3.32
N ALA A 61 12.16 -6.07 -2.58
CA ALA A 61 11.90 -4.88 -1.80
C ALA A 61 12.99 -4.68 -0.75
N GLN A 62 13.35 -3.43 -0.51
CA GLN A 62 14.35 -3.05 0.48
C GLN A 62 13.68 -2.38 1.67
N ALA A 63 14.26 -2.55 2.86
CA ALA A 63 13.80 -1.84 4.05
C ALA A 63 14.33 -0.41 4.05
N LEU A 64 13.48 0.56 4.34
CA LEU A 64 13.92 1.90 4.72
C LEU A 64 14.68 1.80 6.07
N PRO A 65 15.87 2.40 6.21
CA PRO A 65 16.49 2.59 7.52
C PRO A 65 15.52 3.30 8.47
N THR A 66 15.42 2.84 9.70
CA THR A 66 14.41 3.30 10.67
C THR A 66 14.53 4.79 11.03
N GLU A 67 15.65 5.41 10.70
CA GLU A 67 15.91 6.83 10.79
C GLU A 67 16.97 7.27 9.79
N GLY A 68 16.94 8.56 9.44
CA GLY A 68 17.92 9.18 8.57
C GLY A 68 17.90 10.70 8.68
N PRO A 69 18.72 11.41 7.91
CA PRO A 69 18.72 12.87 7.92
C PRO A 69 17.33 13.42 7.54
N GLY A 70 16.67 14.08 8.49
CA GLY A 70 15.37 14.71 8.26
C GLY A 70 14.15 13.78 8.36
N TYR A 71 14.29 12.49 8.72
CA TYR A 71 13.14 11.62 8.96
C TYR A 71 13.34 10.54 10.03
N GLU A 72 12.22 10.08 10.61
CA GLU A 72 12.14 8.82 11.37
C GLU A 72 10.91 8.00 10.96
N ALA A 73 11.10 6.69 10.84
CA ALA A 73 10.02 5.76 10.55
C ALA A 73 9.22 5.45 11.82
N ILE A 74 7.90 5.35 11.69
CA ILE A 74 6.98 5.09 12.79
C ILE A 74 6.22 3.78 12.58
N ARG A 75 5.66 3.23 13.66
CA ARG A 75 4.81 2.02 13.62
C ARG A 75 5.54 0.82 12.98
N LEU A 76 6.81 0.65 13.29
CA LEU A 76 7.68 -0.37 12.69
C LEU A 76 7.19 -1.79 13.02
N SER A 77 6.48 -1.97 14.13
CA SER A 77 5.82 -3.24 14.49
C SER A 77 4.87 -3.77 13.41
N ARG A 78 4.38 -2.92 12.50
CA ARG A 78 3.53 -3.32 11.37
C ARG A 78 4.28 -4.06 10.27
N ASN A 79 5.61 -3.98 10.24
CA ASN A 79 6.46 -4.52 9.16
C ASN A 79 6.10 -3.97 7.77
N ARG A 80 5.84 -2.66 7.68
CA ARG A 80 5.41 -1.96 6.45
C ARG A 80 6.40 -0.93 5.92
N ASN A 81 7.67 -1.01 6.32
CA ASN A 81 8.74 -0.09 5.90
C ASN A 81 9.53 -0.62 4.68
N TRP A 82 8.89 -1.39 3.79
CA TRP A 82 9.52 -2.01 2.62
C TRP A 82 9.07 -1.35 1.33
N GLY A 83 10.01 -1.05 0.44
CA GLY A 83 9.70 -0.36 -0.81
C GLY A 83 10.69 -0.68 -1.94
N HIS A 84 10.34 -0.19 -3.13
CA HIS A 84 11.25 -0.15 -4.26
C HIS A 84 12.37 0.86 -3.97
N PRO A 85 13.63 0.64 -4.42
CA PRO A 85 14.74 1.56 -4.15
C PRO A 85 14.45 3.02 -4.53
N VAL A 86 13.75 3.25 -5.64
CA VAL A 86 13.32 4.59 -6.08
C VAL A 86 12.49 5.31 -5.01
N THR A 87 11.57 4.61 -4.34
CA THR A 87 10.74 5.17 -3.26
C THR A 87 11.59 5.48 -2.03
N LEU A 88 12.52 4.59 -1.69
CA LEU A 88 13.41 4.80 -0.53
C LEU A 88 14.34 5.98 -0.74
N ASP A 89 14.86 6.14 -1.97
CA ASP A 89 15.72 7.25 -2.32
C ASP A 89 14.94 8.55 -2.42
N PHE A 90 13.69 8.52 -2.90
CA PHE A 90 12.77 9.65 -2.78
C PHE A 90 12.62 10.07 -1.31
N ILE A 91 12.32 9.13 -0.40
CA ILE A 91 12.13 9.44 1.03
C ILE A 91 13.38 10.10 1.62
N LYS A 92 14.58 9.53 1.38
CA LYS A 92 15.83 10.10 1.90
C LYS A 92 16.08 11.51 1.37
N ASN A 93 16.02 11.68 0.04
CA ASN A 93 16.31 12.96 -0.62
C ASN A 93 15.27 14.02 -0.29
N PHE A 94 13.98 13.65 -0.25
CA PHE A 94 12.90 14.56 0.09
C PHE A 94 13.01 15.02 1.54
N SER A 95 13.29 14.10 2.47
CA SER A 95 13.46 14.41 3.90
C SER A 95 14.65 15.33 4.15
N GLU A 96 15.76 15.13 3.42
CA GLU A 96 16.92 16.02 3.47
C GLU A 96 16.61 17.43 2.96
N GLN A 97 15.87 17.54 1.85
CA GLN A 97 15.43 18.83 1.30
C GLN A 97 14.48 19.55 2.26
N VAL A 98 13.50 18.83 2.83
CA VAL A 98 12.57 19.35 3.84
C VAL A 98 13.34 19.88 5.05
N ARG A 99 14.30 19.12 5.57
CA ARG A 99 15.18 19.57 6.65
C ARG A 99 16.01 20.80 6.26
N ALA A 100 16.59 20.82 5.05
CA ALA A 100 17.37 21.95 4.56
C ALA A 100 16.54 23.22 4.38
N ALA A 101 15.24 23.08 4.10
CA ALA A 101 14.27 24.17 4.06
C ALA A 101 13.81 24.63 5.47
N GLY A 102 14.45 24.15 6.54
CA GLY A 102 14.14 24.55 7.92
C GLY A 102 12.86 23.92 8.48
N GLN A 103 12.30 22.91 7.82
CA GLN A 103 11.13 22.17 8.34
C GLN A 103 11.53 21.20 9.46
N SER A 104 10.53 20.82 10.25
CA SER A 104 10.66 19.73 11.22
C SER A 104 10.97 18.40 10.54
N GLN A 105 11.56 17.49 11.30
CA GLN A 105 11.79 16.11 10.87
C GLN A 105 10.48 15.43 10.46
N LEU A 106 10.50 14.66 9.38
CA LEU A 106 9.35 13.93 8.87
C LEU A 106 9.13 12.62 9.62
N TYR A 107 7.87 12.28 9.81
CA TYR A 107 7.45 10.93 10.22
C TYR A 107 7.02 10.14 8.99
N ILE A 108 7.72 9.04 8.73
CA ILE A 108 7.42 8.13 7.62
C ILE A 108 6.55 6.99 8.14
N GLY A 109 5.35 6.88 7.58
CA GLY A 109 4.38 5.84 7.90
C GLY A 109 4.55 4.58 7.04
N ASP A 110 3.41 4.00 6.63
CA ASP A 110 3.39 2.77 5.85
C ASP A 110 3.95 3.04 4.42
N ILE A 111 4.86 2.19 3.94
CA ILE A 111 5.38 2.15 2.55
C ILE A 111 4.77 0.95 1.83
N GLY A 112 5.05 -0.25 2.35
CA GLY A 112 4.65 -1.52 1.77
C GLY A 112 5.13 -2.70 2.61
N GLN A 113 4.50 -3.85 2.43
CA GLN A 113 4.88 -5.11 3.07
C GLN A 113 6.12 -5.69 2.38
N PRO A 114 6.85 -6.67 2.97
CA PRO A 114 8.10 -7.17 2.40
C PRO A 114 8.00 -7.68 0.96
N ARG A 115 6.83 -8.19 0.56
CA ARG A 115 6.55 -8.63 -0.81
C ARG A 115 5.43 -7.82 -1.49
N GLY A 116 5.04 -6.71 -0.88
CA GLY A 116 3.88 -5.94 -1.32
C GLY A 116 2.55 -6.65 -1.06
N GLY A 117 1.62 -6.61 -2.01
CA GLY A 117 0.33 -7.27 -1.93
C GLY A 117 -0.68 -6.60 -0.99
N PRO A 118 -1.94 -7.08 -0.98
CA PRO A 118 -3.01 -6.54 -0.14
C PRO A 118 -2.68 -6.60 1.36
N MET A 119 -3.06 -5.55 2.09
CA MET A 119 -2.87 -5.46 3.53
C MET A 119 -4.12 -5.95 4.27
N SER A 120 -3.96 -6.66 5.39
CA SER A 120 -5.08 -7.15 6.20
C SER A 120 -5.94 -6.04 6.81
N PHE A 121 -5.40 -4.82 6.90
CA PHE A 121 -6.09 -3.61 7.33
C PHE A 121 -5.41 -2.35 6.80
N GLY A 122 -6.15 -1.24 6.77
CA GLY A 122 -5.64 0.08 6.41
C GLY A 122 -5.78 0.36 4.91
N HIS A 123 -4.67 0.26 4.18
CA HIS A 123 -4.56 0.79 2.83
C HIS A 123 -5.10 -0.16 1.76
N ALA A 124 -5.77 0.40 0.75
CA ALA A 124 -6.14 -0.33 -0.47
C ALA A 124 -4.97 -0.39 -1.48
N SER A 125 -4.09 0.62 -1.49
CA SER A 125 -2.84 0.67 -2.27
C SER A 125 -1.63 0.16 -1.45
N HIS A 126 -0.42 0.68 -1.67
CA HIS A 126 0.84 0.27 -1.01
C HIS A 126 1.28 -1.16 -1.34
N GLN A 127 0.72 -1.75 -2.40
CA GLN A 127 0.98 -3.15 -2.73
C GLN A 127 2.24 -3.36 -3.56
N VAL A 128 2.84 -2.30 -4.10
CA VAL A 128 3.97 -2.41 -5.05
C VAL A 128 5.23 -1.69 -4.59
N GLY A 129 5.24 -1.13 -3.37
CA GLY A 129 6.39 -0.42 -2.84
C GLY A 129 6.70 0.92 -3.52
N LEU A 130 5.70 1.54 -4.17
CA LEU A 130 5.78 2.86 -4.81
C LEU A 130 4.88 3.92 -4.14
N ASP A 131 4.28 3.58 -3.00
CA ASP A 131 3.48 4.48 -2.17
C ASP A 131 4.22 4.71 -0.84
N VAL A 132 4.05 5.89 -0.23
CA VAL A 132 4.55 6.18 1.11
C VAL A 132 3.63 7.19 1.80
N ASP A 133 3.26 6.90 3.04
CA ASP A 133 2.62 7.88 3.92
C ASP A 133 3.65 8.78 4.60
N ILE A 134 3.45 10.09 4.51
CA ILE A 134 4.25 11.09 5.23
C ILE A 134 3.30 11.90 6.09
N TRP A 135 3.55 11.92 7.40
CA TRP A 135 2.70 12.68 8.32
C TRP A 135 3.03 14.17 8.33
N PHE A 136 1.99 14.98 8.49
CA PHE A 136 2.10 16.44 8.63
C PHE A 136 2.58 16.91 9.99
N GLU A 137 2.72 16.01 10.97
CA GLU A 137 3.05 16.41 12.33
C GLU A 137 4.40 17.12 12.38
N ARG A 138 4.38 18.36 12.88
CA ARG A 138 5.55 19.19 13.07
C ARG A 138 5.96 19.13 14.53
N GLN A 139 6.77 18.13 14.86
CA GLN A 139 7.41 18.07 16.17
C GLN A 139 8.82 18.65 16.09
N PRO A 140 9.06 19.86 16.63
CA PRO A 140 10.41 20.33 16.84
C PRO A 140 11.04 19.55 18.00
N GLY A 141 12.33 19.25 17.91
CA GLY A 141 13.08 18.64 19.01
C GLY A 141 13.93 17.45 18.57
N ALA A 142 14.42 16.72 19.57
CA ALA A 142 15.20 15.52 19.37
C ALA A 142 14.34 14.37 18.83
N ARG A 143 15.00 13.41 18.16
CA ARG A 143 14.39 12.16 17.69
C ARG A 143 13.70 11.41 18.81
N ARG A 144 12.60 10.75 18.50
CA ARG A 144 11.91 9.88 19.47
C ARG A 144 12.72 8.61 19.72
N ALA A 145 12.66 8.08 20.93
CA ALA A 145 13.14 6.73 21.18
C ALA A 145 12.29 5.73 20.36
N PRO A 146 12.86 4.60 19.88
CA PRO A 146 12.12 3.66 19.03
C PRO A 146 10.74 3.22 19.56
N PRO A 147 10.56 2.92 20.88
CA PRO A 147 9.24 2.58 21.41
C PRO A 147 8.20 3.70 21.28
N ASP A 148 8.62 4.97 21.39
CA ASP A 148 7.74 6.14 21.29
C ASP A 148 7.30 6.43 19.84
N ARG A 149 7.89 5.73 18.86
CA ARG A 149 7.53 5.81 17.44
C ARG A 149 6.38 4.87 17.08
N GLU A 150 5.94 3.98 17.96
CA GLU A 150 4.79 3.10 17.69
C GLU A 150 3.46 3.84 17.80
N ASN A 151 3.36 4.78 18.75
CA ASN A 151 2.13 5.55 19.00
C ASN A 151 2.43 7.05 19.11
N PRO A 152 3.00 7.69 18.07
CA PRO A 152 3.27 9.12 18.13
C PRO A 152 1.95 9.89 18.17
N ARG A 153 1.94 11.00 18.91
CA ARG A 153 0.83 11.96 18.87
C ARG A 153 0.91 12.73 17.55
N LEU A 154 -0.05 12.48 16.67
CA LEU A 154 -0.17 13.08 15.34
C LEU A 154 -1.44 13.92 15.31
N ARG A 155 -1.31 15.25 15.20
CA ARG A 155 -2.47 16.15 15.16
C ARG A 155 -3.12 16.13 13.79
N SER A 156 -4.45 16.07 13.78
CA SER A 156 -5.22 16.27 12.55
C SER A 156 -5.10 17.72 12.09
N LEU A 157 -4.93 17.93 10.79
CA LEU A 157 -5.02 19.25 10.17
C LEU A 157 -6.45 19.67 9.86
N VAL A 158 -7.42 18.77 10.04
CA VAL A 158 -8.84 19.00 9.76
C VAL A 158 -9.68 18.74 10.99
N ARG A 159 -10.80 19.46 11.10
CA ARG A 159 -11.73 19.32 12.21
C ARG A 159 -12.49 18.00 12.14
N GLY A 160 -12.83 17.44 13.29
CA GLY A 160 -13.51 16.15 13.41
C GLY A 160 -14.97 16.16 12.94
N ASP A 161 -15.57 17.34 12.81
CA ASP A 161 -16.93 17.58 12.32
C ASP A 161 -17.02 17.70 10.78
N ASP A 162 -15.91 17.45 10.07
CA ASP A 162 -15.78 17.66 8.62
C ASP A 162 -16.06 19.13 8.20
N GLY A 163 -15.90 20.09 9.11
CA GLY A 163 -16.19 21.51 8.90
C GLY A 163 -15.07 22.34 8.28
N GLY A 164 -13.96 21.73 7.86
CA GLY A 164 -12.80 22.42 7.28
C GLY A 164 -11.46 22.03 7.88
N VAL A 165 -10.42 22.78 7.52
CA VAL A 165 -9.15 22.72 8.25
C VAL A 165 -9.31 23.24 9.68
N ASP A 166 -8.46 22.76 10.58
CA ASP A 166 -8.33 23.30 11.93
C ASP A 166 -7.29 24.43 11.92
N GLU A 167 -7.75 25.67 12.02
CA GLU A 167 -6.88 26.87 11.99
C GLU A 167 -5.92 26.95 13.19
N ALA A 168 -6.21 26.23 14.29
CA ALA A 168 -5.31 26.18 15.43
C ALA A 168 -4.10 25.25 15.18
N VAL A 169 -4.16 24.39 14.16
CA VAL A 169 -3.11 23.41 13.83
C VAL A 169 -2.50 23.67 12.45
N PHE A 170 -3.32 23.98 11.45
CA PHE A 170 -2.86 24.26 10.09
C PHE A 170 -2.03 25.55 10.05
N THR A 171 -0.90 25.54 9.35
CA THR A 171 0.04 26.68 9.30
C THR A 171 0.70 26.74 7.92
N ASP A 172 1.31 27.87 7.58
CA ASP A 172 2.02 28.06 6.30
C ASP A 172 3.16 27.06 6.09
N GLN A 173 3.74 26.52 7.17
CA GLN A 173 4.76 25.48 7.08
C GLN A 173 4.19 24.17 6.49
N HIS A 174 2.92 23.87 6.76
CA HIS A 174 2.25 22.75 6.08
C HIS A 174 2.06 23.04 4.59
N MET A 175 1.74 24.29 4.21
CA MET A 175 1.67 24.70 2.81
C MET A 175 3.02 24.57 2.09
N VAL A 176 4.13 24.92 2.76
CA VAL A 176 5.48 24.72 2.24
C VAL A 176 5.75 23.23 2.03
N LEU A 177 5.49 22.37 3.03
CA LEU A 177 5.67 20.92 2.89
C LEU A 177 4.84 20.33 1.74
N LEU A 178 3.56 20.71 1.65
CA LEU A 178 2.65 20.28 0.59
C LEU A 178 3.15 20.69 -0.80
N ARG A 179 3.63 21.94 -0.95
CA ARG A 179 4.21 22.43 -2.20
C ARG A 179 5.49 21.68 -2.55
N MET A 180 6.38 21.45 -1.58
CA MET A 180 7.61 20.68 -1.80
C MET A 180 7.28 19.26 -2.26
N ALA A 181 6.33 18.58 -1.62
CA ALA A 181 5.91 17.23 -2.01
C ALA A 181 5.30 17.21 -3.42
N ALA A 182 4.41 18.17 -3.72
CA ALA A 182 3.73 18.26 -5.01
C ALA A 182 4.65 18.60 -6.19
N THR A 183 5.81 19.20 -5.93
CA THR A 183 6.79 19.60 -6.95
C THR A 183 8.04 18.71 -6.96
N ALA A 184 8.11 17.72 -6.06
CA ALA A 184 9.25 16.84 -5.97
C ALA A 184 9.34 15.93 -7.21
N PRO A 185 10.53 15.78 -7.83
CA PRO A 185 10.71 14.88 -8.96
C PRO A 185 10.33 13.44 -8.61
N GLY A 186 9.60 12.77 -9.51
CA GLY A 186 9.16 11.38 -9.34
C GLY A 186 7.84 11.21 -8.60
N VAL A 187 7.23 12.28 -8.09
CA VAL A 187 5.86 12.24 -7.53
C VAL A 187 4.84 12.41 -8.65
N ASP A 188 3.97 11.41 -8.83
CA ASP A 188 2.84 11.47 -9.78
C ASP A 188 1.56 11.97 -9.09
N ARG A 189 1.27 11.48 -7.88
CA ARG A 189 0.06 11.83 -7.12
C ARG A 189 0.36 12.00 -5.64
N MET A 190 -0.34 12.96 -5.03
CA MET A 190 -0.39 13.15 -3.58
C MET A 190 -1.86 13.19 -3.15
N PHE A 191 -2.23 12.30 -2.23
CA PHE A 191 -3.58 12.23 -1.68
C PHE A 191 -3.63 12.98 -0.34
N VAL A 192 -4.54 13.94 -0.24
CA VAL A 192 -4.81 14.70 0.98
C VAL A 192 -6.32 14.85 1.18
N ASN A 193 -6.75 15.16 2.40
CA ASN A 193 -8.15 15.45 2.68
C ASN A 193 -8.68 16.62 1.82
N LYS A 194 -9.96 16.58 1.45
CA LYS A 194 -10.63 17.60 0.61
C LYS A 194 -10.45 19.03 1.13
N TRP A 195 -10.45 19.25 2.44
CA TRP A 195 -10.29 20.57 3.04
C TRP A 195 -8.86 21.08 2.96
N ILE A 196 -7.86 20.19 3.05
CA ILE A 196 -6.46 20.52 2.81
C ILE A 196 -6.30 20.92 1.33
N LYS A 197 -6.86 20.12 0.41
CA LYS A 197 -6.84 20.45 -1.03
C LYS A 197 -7.52 21.78 -1.32
N GLN A 198 -8.68 22.05 -0.72
CA GLN A 198 -9.38 23.32 -0.88
C GLN A 198 -8.56 24.50 -0.33
N ARG A 199 -7.93 24.35 0.85
CA ARG A 199 -7.01 25.35 1.39
C ARG A 199 -5.86 25.64 0.41
N ILE A 200 -5.28 24.60 -0.20
CA ILE A 200 -4.26 24.78 -1.24
C ILE A 200 -4.83 25.59 -2.41
N CYS A 201 -5.97 25.19 -2.98
CA CYS A 201 -6.58 25.91 -4.12
C CYS A 201 -6.86 27.39 -3.82
N ASN A 202 -7.21 27.73 -2.58
CA ASN A 202 -7.54 29.10 -2.19
C ASN A 202 -6.30 29.97 -1.92
N THR A 203 -5.12 29.37 -1.75
CA THR A 203 -3.91 30.08 -1.28
C THR A 203 -2.71 29.93 -2.20
N ALA A 204 -2.70 28.91 -3.07
CA ALA A 204 -1.68 28.74 -4.08
C ALA A 204 -1.79 29.90 -5.09
N THR A 205 -0.74 30.69 -5.15
CA THR A 205 -0.45 31.68 -6.20
C THR A 205 0.66 31.15 -7.10
#